data_AF-A0A2A7WNJ4-F1
#
_entry.id   AF-A0A2A7WNJ4-F1
#
_cell.length_a   1.000
_cell.length_b   1.000
_cell.length_c   1.000
_cell.angle_alpha   90.00
_cell.angle_beta   90.00
_cell.angle_gamma   90.00
#
_symmetry.space_group_name_H-M   'P 1'
#
loop_
_entity.id
_entity.type
_entity.pdbx_description
1 polymer ?
#
loop_
_entity_poly.entity_id
_entity_poly.type
_entity_poly.pdbx_seq_one_letter_code
_entity_poly.pdbx_strand_id
1 'polypeptide(L)'
;MKKLNLIVVSITLLVFILAGCINNTKKTVKEEHSLSITKIAYDSLDAGDRTELLNDKPDGVVERKVVTKDIAHLIDMKYDGKEVYAVTFEVKNSDLLGDITVYLDGEKQKVIGRGYRE
;
A
#
# COMPACT_ATOMS: atom_id res chain seq x y z
N MET A 1 -40.74 49.29 14.72
CA MET A 1 -39.57 49.08 13.85
C MET A 1 -38.33 48.55 14.61
N LYS A 2 -38.47 47.73 15.67
CA LYS A 2 -37.31 47.18 16.42
C LYS A 2 -37.18 45.65 16.34
N LYS A 3 -38.25 44.96 15.95
CA LYS A 3 -38.30 43.48 15.87
C LYS A 3 -37.82 42.91 14.53
N LEU A 4 -37.77 43.73 13.47
CA LEU A 4 -37.36 43.29 12.13
C LEU A 4 -35.83 43.24 11.99
N ASN A 5 -35.09 44.14 12.66
CA ASN A 5 -33.63 44.22 12.57
C ASN A 5 -32.91 43.10 13.32
N LEU A 6 -33.57 42.42 14.27
CA LEU A 6 -32.96 41.31 15.02
C LEU A 6 -32.93 40.01 14.20
N ILE A 7 -33.90 39.82 13.29
CA ILE A 7 -34.04 38.60 12.49
C ILE A 7 -33.03 38.60 11.32
N VAL A 8 -32.78 39.77 10.72
CA VAL A 8 -31.82 39.91 9.60
C VAL A 8 -30.38 39.64 10.04
N VAL A 9 -30.01 40.07 11.26
CA VAL A 9 -28.66 39.83 11.83
C VAL A 9 -28.45 38.35 12.18
N SER A 10 -29.52 37.62 12.53
CA SER A 10 -29.42 36.19 12.86
C SER A 10 -29.21 35.30 11.63
N ILE A 11 -29.65 35.73 10.44
CA ILE A 11 -29.53 34.94 9.20
C ILE A 11 -28.15 35.10 8.55
N THR A 12 -27.53 36.28 8.69
CA THR A 12 -26.18 36.52 8.13
C THR A 12 -25.06 35.79 8.86
N LEU A 13 -25.30 35.30 10.09
CA LEU A 13 -24.28 34.60 10.89
C LEU A 13 -24.16 33.10 10.56
N LEU A 14 -25.13 32.52 9.85
CA LEU A 14 -25.13 31.07 9.56
C LEU A 14 -24.28 30.67 8.34
N VAL A 15 -23.85 31.64 7.53
CA VAL A 15 -23.15 31.37 6.25
C VAL A 15 -21.64 31.13 6.45
N PHE A 16 -21.07 31.50 7.60
CA PHE A 16 -19.62 31.38 7.84
C PHE A 16 -19.14 30.01 8.36
N ILE A 17 -20.04 29.07 8.68
CA ILE A 17 -19.66 27.78 9.29
C ILE A 17 -19.37 26.70 8.21
N LEU A 18 -19.61 26.98 6.93
CA LEU A 18 -19.43 26.00 5.84
C LEU A 18 -18.11 26.11 5.07
N ALA A 19 -17.24 27.08 5.39
CA ALA A 19 -15.96 27.29 4.69
C ALA A 19 -14.75 26.66 5.42
N GLY A 20 -14.97 25.56 6.15
CA GLY A 20 -13.96 24.93 7.00
C GLY A 20 -13.76 23.43 6.75
N CYS A 21 -13.95 22.95 5.51
CA CYS A 21 -13.45 21.62 5.16
C CYS A 21 -11.93 21.73 4.97
N ILE A 22 -11.22 21.47 6.05
CA ILE A 22 -9.78 21.21 6.09
C ILE A 22 -9.44 20.24 4.96
N ASN A 23 -8.51 20.64 4.10
CA ASN A 23 -7.90 19.84 3.05
C ASN A 23 -7.02 18.74 3.68
N ASN A 24 -7.65 17.81 4.40
CA ASN A 24 -7.01 16.55 4.72
C ASN A 24 -7.22 15.70 3.48
N THR A 25 -6.20 15.62 2.62
CA THR A 25 -6.03 14.56 1.63
C THR A 25 -6.27 13.24 2.34
N LYS A 26 -7.52 12.78 2.28
CA LYS A 26 -7.99 11.53 2.85
C LYS A 26 -7.46 10.48 1.90
N LYS A 27 -6.16 10.15 2.02
CA LYS A 27 -5.63 8.92 1.43
C LYS A 27 -6.59 7.83 1.86
N THR A 28 -7.16 7.15 0.88
CA THR A 28 -8.16 6.15 1.19
C THR A 28 -7.50 5.06 2.04
N VAL A 29 -8.23 4.46 2.99
CA VAL A 29 -7.68 3.39 3.86
C VAL A 29 -6.96 2.30 3.05
N LYS A 30 -7.42 2.06 1.81
CA LYS A 30 -6.82 1.14 0.85
C LYS A 30 -5.43 1.59 0.36
N GLU A 31 -5.23 2.88 0.09
CA GLU A 31 -3.92 3.42 -0.29
C GLU A 31 -2.93 3.41 0.88
N GLU A 32 -3.37 3.75 2.10
CA GLU A 32 -2.50 3.66 3.27
C GLU A 32 -2.07 2.22 3.56
N HIS A 33 -3.02 1.28 3.45
CA HIS A 33 -2.71 -0.15 3.61
C HIS A 33 -1.75 -0.63 2.52
N SER A 34 -1.97 -0.26 1.26
CA SER A 34 -1.05 -0.61 0.16
C SER A 34 0.36 -0.07 0.40
N LEU A 35 0.49 1.20 0.81
CA LEU A 35 1.78 1.81 1.14
C LEU A 35 2.49 1.06 2.26
N SER A 36 1.74 0.62 3.28
CA SER A 36 2.29 -0.18 4.38
C SER A 36 2.82 -1.53 3.88
N ILE A 37 2.07 -2.22 3.02
CA ILE A 37 2.47 -3.53 2.47
C ILE A 37 3.70 -3.41 1.58
N THR A 38 3.73 -2.44 0.66
CA THR A 38 4.90 -2.19 -0.19
C THR A 38 6.13 -1.86 0.63
N LYS A 39 5.99 -1.08 1.70
CA LYS A 39 7.10 -0.74 2.60
C LYS A 39 7.67 -1.97 3.31
N ILE A 40 6.83 -2.83 3.87
CA ILE A 40 7.29 -4.06 4.55
C ILE A 40 8.03 -4.96 3.56
N ALA A 41 7.50 -5.11 2.34
CA ALA A 41 8.15 -5.89 1.30
C ALA A 41 9.52 -5.31 0.93
N TYR A 42 9.62 -3.99 0.75
CA TYR A 42 10.87 -3.30 0.43
C TYR A 42 11.91 -3.41 1.55
N ASP A 43 11.47 -3.25 2.80
CA ASP A 43 12.35 -3.35 3.96
C ASP A 43 12.91 -4.78 4.14
N SER A 44 12.24 -5.79 3.57
CA SER A 44 12.72 -7.18 3.57
C SER A 44 13.77 -7.50 2.51
N LEU A 45 13.98 -6.61 1.53
CA LEU A 45 14.99 -6.78 0.49
C LEU A 45 16.39 -6.62 1.06
N ASP A 46 17.29 -7.54 0.70
CA ASP A 46 18.70 -7.44 1.08
C ASP A 46 19.45 -6.41 0.22
N ALA A 47 20.73 -6.18 0.54
CA ALA A 47 21.53 -5.21 -0.18
C ALA A 47 21.74 -5.58 -1.66
N GLY A 48 21.81 -6.87 -1.99
CA GLY A 48 21.94 -7.34 -3.37
C GLY A 48 20.67 -7.04 -4.16
N ASP A 49 19.52 -7.46 -3.63
CA ASP A 49 18.19 -7.20 -4.19
C ASP A 49 17.99 -5.71 -4.53
N ARG A 50 18.35 -4.81 -3.60
CA ARG A 50 18.21 -3.36 -3.79
C ARG A 50 19.06 -2.82 -4.93
N THR A 51 20.24 -3.39 -5.17
CA THR A 51 21.09 -2.97 -6.28
C THR A 51 20.53 -3.38 -7.65
N GLU A 52 19.71 -4.43 -7.69
CA GLU A 52 19.08 -4.93 -8.90
C GLU A 52 17.85 -4.12 -9.31
N LEU A 53 17.19 -3.45 -8.36
CA LEU A 53 15.98 -2.66 -8.61
C LEU A 53 16.18 -1.65 -9.74
N LEU A 54 15.16 -1.52 -10.59
CA LEU A 54 15.13 -0.49 -11.64
C LEU A 54 15.24 0.91 -11.02
N ASN A 55 14.56 1.12 -9.89
CA ASN A 55 14.60 2.33 -9.09
C ASN A 55 14.84 1.98 -7.62
N ASP A 56 15.75 2.68 -6.92
CA ASP A 56 16.02 2.50 -5.48
C ASP A 56 14.91 3.11 -4.60
N LYS A 57 13.66 2.80 -4.94
CA LYS A 57 12.45 3.30 -4.29
C LYS A 57 11.54 2.13 -3.91
N PRO A 58 10.74 2.27 -2.84
CA PRO A 58 9.73 1.28 -2.46
C PRO A 58 8.50 1.38 -3.39
N ASP A 59 8.70 1.16 -4.69
CA ASP A 59 7.67 1.28 -5.73
C ASP A 59 7.34 -0.09 -6.33
N GLY A 60 6.75 -0.94 -5.49
CA GLY A 60 6.33 -2.29 -5.87
C GLY A 60 4.83 -2.36 -6.20
N VAL A 61 4.49 -3.15 -7.22
CA VAL A 61 3.11 -3.43 -7.61
C VAL A 61 2.51 -4.41 -6.60
N VAL A 62 1.38 -4.04 -5.98
CA VAL A 62 0.69 -4.86 -4.98
C VAL A 62 -0.51 -5.57 -5.60
N GLU A 63 -0.54 -6.88 -5.50
CA GLU A 63 -1.67 -7.72 -5.90
C GLU A 63 -2.07 -8.72 -4.81
N ARG A 64 -3.31 -9.23 -4.88
CA ARG A 64 -3.72 -10.40 -4.10
C ARG A 64 -3.63 -11.64 -4.97
N LYS A 65 -2.97 -12.68 -4.48
CA LYS A 65 -2.72 -13.90 -5.23
C LYS A 65 -2.71 -15.11 -4.29
N VAL A 66 -3.16 -16.25 -4.79
CA VAL A 66 -2.98 -17.53 -4.11
C VAL A 66 -1.53 -17.95 -4.26
N VAL A 67 -0.81 -18.06 -3.15
CA VAL A 67 0.57 -18.53 -3.16
C VAL A 67 0.62 -20.04 -2.96
N THR A 68 1.50 -20.71 -3.70
CA THR A 68 1.78 -22.13 -3.51
C THR A 68 3.29 -22.37 -3.43
N LYS A 69 3.67 -23.52 -2.90
CA LYS A 69 5.07 -23.98 -2.89
C LYS A 69 5.69 -24.13 -4.29
N ASP A 70 4.87 -24.21 -5.33
CA ASP A 70 5.34 -24.39 -6.72
C ASP A 70 5.76 -23.06 -7.36
N ILE A 71 5.33 -21.91 -6.81
CA ILE A 71 5.63 -20.58 -7.35
C ILE A 71 6.48 -19.72 -6.40
N ALA A 72 6.74 -20.22 -5.18
CA ALA A 72 7.44 -19.46 -4.15
C ALA A 72 8.18 -20.36 -3.16
N HIS A 73 9.33 -19.87 -2.70
CA HIS A 73 9.93 -20.31 -1.45
C HIS A 73 9.14 -19.75 -0.27
N LEU A 74 8.32 -20.59 0.37
CA LEU A 74 7.56 -20.21 1.57
C LEU A 74 8.42 -20.38 2.84
N ILE A 75 8.42 -19.36 3.70
CA ILE A 75 9.00 -19.40 5.05
C ILE A 75 8.08 -20.21 5.98
N ASP A 76 6.76 -20.15 5.73
CA ASP A 76 5.74 -20.83 6.53
C ASP A 76 4.78 -21.59 5.61
N MET A 77 4.92 -22.92 5.60
CA MET A 77 4.14 -23.82 4.74
C MET A 77 2.64 -23.77 4.99
N LYS A 78 2.17 -23.20 6.11
CA LYS A 78 0.73 -23.04 6.36
C LYS A 78 0.05 -22.07 5.39
N TYR A 79 0.82 -21.32 4.59
CA TYR A 79 0.31 -20.42 3.55
C TYR A 79 0.22 -21.06 2.17
N ASP A 80 0.66 -22.31 2.00
CA ASP A 80 0.47 -23.05 0.74
C ASP A 80 -1.03 -23.14 0.41
N GLY A 81 -1.42 -22.64 -0.76
CA GLY A 81 -2.80 -22.57 -1.21
C GLY A 81 -3.64 -21.42 -0.61
N LYS A 82 -3.03 -20.44 0.06
CA LYS A 82 -3.76 -19.29 0.65
C LYS A 82 -3.63 -18.03 -0.19
N GLU A 83 -4.69 -17.22 -0.20
CA GLU A 83 -4.64 -15.86 -0.74
C GLU A 83 -3.83 -14.95 0.19
N VAL A 84 -2.86 -14.26 -0.39
CA VAL A 84 -1.90 -13.38 0.30
C VAL A 84 -1.64 -12.14 -0.55
N TYR A 85 -0.92 -11.16 0.00
CA TYR A 85 -0.42 -10.05 -0.80
C TYR A 85 0.89 -10.47 -1.49
N ALA A 86 1.01 -10.16 -2.77
CA ALA A 86 2.27 -10.21 -3.49
C ALA A 86 2.69 -8.78 -3.83
N VAL A 87 3.96 -8.48 -3.61
CA VAL A 87 4.58 -7.20 -3.99
C VAL A 87 5.70 -7.50 -4.95
N THR A 88 5.56 -7.02 -6.18
CA THR A 88 6.53 -7.23 -7.26
C THR A 88 7.31 -5.95 -7.51
N PHE A 89 8.64 -6.05 -7.43
CA PHE A 89 9.57 -4.97 -7.72
C PHE A 89 10.30 -5.24 -9.04
N GLU A 90 10.21 -4.28 -9.95
CA GLU A 90 10.90 -4.36 -11.25
C GLU A 90 12.41 -4.22 -11.07
N VAL A 91 13.18 -5.06 -11.76
CA VAL A 91 14.65 -5.04 -11.75
C VAL A 91 15.23 -4.65 -13.10
N LYS A 92 16.47 -4.14 -13.10
CA LYS A 92 17.18 -3.65 -14.31
C LYS A 92 17.32 -4.70 -15.42
N ASN A 93 17.46 -5.97 -15.04
CA ASN A 93 17.68 -7.09 -15.95
C ASN A 93 16.56 -8.14 -15.80
N SER A 94 15.30 -7.68 -15.79
CA SER A 94 14.13 -8.56 -15.54
C SER A 94 14.07 -9.74 -16.51
N ASP A 95 14.45 -9.55 -17.77
CA ASP A 95 14.51 -10.62 -18.79
C ASP A 95 15.49 -11.76 -18.46
N LEU A 96 16.47 -11.51 -17.56
CA LEU A 96 17.51 -12.48 -17.20
C LEU A 96 17.34 -13.04 -15.79
N LEU A 97 16.84 -12.23 -14.85
CA LEU A 97 16.78 -12.58 -13.43
C LEU A 97 15.34 -12.71 -12.92
N GLY A 98 14.34 -12.31 -13.70
CA GLY A 98 12.98 -12.09 -13.22
C GLY A 98 12.87 -10.97 -12.18
N ASP A 99 11.67 -10.44 -12.04
CA ASP A 99 11.35 -9.47 -11.00
C ASP A 99 11.36 -10.08 -9.60
N ILE A 100 11.58 -9.24 -8.60
CA ILE A 100 11.57 -9.66 -7.20
C ILE A 100 10.14 -9.64 -6.69
N THR A 101 9.58 -10.81 -6.40
CA THR A 101 8.26 -10.93 -5.76
C THR A 101 8.39 -11.31 -4.29
N VAL A 102 7.79 -10.52 -3.40
CA VAL A 102 7.70 -10.80 -1.96
C VAL A 102 6.25 -11.07 -1.58
N TYR A 103 6.01 -12.16 -0.86
CA TYR A 103 4.67 -12.54 -0.39
C TYR A 103 4.48 -12.18 1.09
N LEU A 104 3.32 -11.60 1.43
CA LEU A 104 3.01 -11.09 2.76
C LEU A 104 1.62 -11.51 3.24
N ASP A 105 1.54 -11.82 4.53
CA ASP A 105 0.29 -11.78 5.29
C ASP A 105 0.00 -10.32 5.64
N GLY A 106 -1.04 -9.75 5.03
CA GLY A 106 -1.37 -8.34 5.21
C GLY A 106 -1.98 -8.01 6.57
N GLU A 107 -2.68 -8.96 7.20
CA GLU A 107 -3.25 -8.76 8.53
C GLU A 107 -2.16 -8.78 9.61
N LYS A 108 -1.20 -9.71 9.47
CA LYS A 108 -0.08 -9.86 10.40
C LYS A 108 1.12 -9.01 10.05
N GLN A 109 1.08 -8.29 8.93
CA GLN A 109 2.18 -7.47 8.41
C GLN A 109 3.51 -8.25 8.35
N LYS A 110 3.45 -9.50 7.90
CA LYS A 110 4.56 -10.46 7.96
C LYS A 110 4.93 -10.98 6.58
N VAL A 111 6.23 -11.00 6.27
CA VAL A 111 6.76 -11.70 5.09
C VAL A 111 6.64 -13.21 5.28
N ILE A 112 6.07 -13.89 4.30
CA ILE A 112 5.78 -15.33 4.34
C ILE A 112 6.51 -16.12 3.25
N GLY A 113 7.13 -15.46 2.29
CA GLY A 113 7.88 -16.12 1.22
C GLY A 113 8.38 -15.18 0.14
N ARG A 114 9.14 -15.74 -0.79
CA ARG A 114 9.66 -15.05 -1.98
C ARG A 114 9.37 -15.86 -3.23
N GLY A 115 9.06 -15.20 -4.34
CA GLY A 115 8.85 -15.85 -5.63
C GLY A 115 10.14 -16.48 -6.15
N TYR A 116 9.98 -17.55 -6.93
CA TYR A 116 11.07 -18.04 -7.77
C TYR A 116 11.41 -16.99 -8.84
N ARG A 117 12.66 -17.05 -9.29
CA ARG A 117 13.29 -16.16 -10.26
C ARG A 117 13.91 -17.00 -11.38
N GLU A 118 14.14 -16.40 -12.54
CA GLU A 118 14.71 -17.05 -13.73
C GLU A 118 16.15 -17.55 -13.52
#